data_AF-A0A126R1D7-F1
#
_entry.id   AF-A0A126R1D7-F1
#
_cell.length_a   1.000
_cell.length_b   1.000
_cell.length_c   1.000
_cell.angle_alpha   90.00
_cell.angle_beta   90.00
_cell.angle_gamma   90.00
#
_symmetry.space_group_name_H-M   'P 1'
#
loop_
_entity.id
_entity.type
_entity.pdbx_description
1 polymer ?
#
loop_
_entity_poly.entity_id
_entity_poly.type
_entity_poly.pdbx_seq_one_letter_code
_entity_poly.pdbx_strand_id
1 'polypeptide(L)'
;MGLTSLFLEVENKNVFILGTGEVATRRAHRFLDKGANVILAGNSIDDELTKKGAILTPLKNLDEIVKWSDIVVTASGDAELCEYIASISKGKLINRADKPEKGNIIIPTSFFIDNIEISIYTNGQSPLMARELRKKIQSIITEEDLLEIKLQDYARTFLKEKIDDQKIRKEYLYNILNNEKIKGYLKENKFIEAKELVEEIIKSDFN
;
A
#
# COMPACT_ATOMS: atom_id res chain seq x y z
N MET A 1 17.51 13.18 8.53
CA MET A 1 16.99 11.81 8.67
C MET A 1 17.14 11.11 7.33
N GLY A 2 17.79 9.95 7.27
CA GLY A 2 17.79 9.13 6.05
C GLY A 2 16.53 8.26 6.05
N LEU A 3 15.69 8.38 5.02
CA LEU A 3 14.48 7.57 4.84
C LEU A 3 14.66 6.68 3.61
N THR A 4 14.09 5.48 3.66
CA THR A 4 14.00 4.57 2.51
C THR A 4 12.57 4.09 2.34
N SER A 5 12.20 3.74 1.12
CA SER A 5 10.87 3.23 0.80
C SER A 5 10.78 1.75 1.15
N LEU A 6 9.73 1.38 1.88
CA LEU A 6 9.42 0.00 2.25
C LEU A 6 7.91 -0.21 2.25
N PHE A 7 7.49 -1.45 2.02
CA PHE A 7 6.16 -1.91 2.36
C PHE A 7 6.22 -2.55 3.75
N LEU A 8 5.28 -2.19 4.62
CA LEU A 8 5.18 -2.71 5.97
C LEU A 8 3.93 -3.60 6.03
N GLU A 9 4.11 -4.83 6.52
CA GLU A 9 2.98 -5.70 6.86
C GLU A 9 2.28 -5.15 8.11
N VAL A 10 0.98 -4.89 7.97
CA VAL A 10 0.15 -4.25 9.00
C VAL A 10 -1.04 -5.09 9.42
N GLU A 11 -1.28 -6.23 8.77
CA GLU A 11 -2.33 -7.15 9.19
C GLU A 11 -2.10 -7.55 10.66
N ASN A 12 -3.16 -7.46 11.46
CA ASN A 12 -3.15 -7.71 12.91
C ASN A 12 -2.23 -6.81 13.74
N LYS A 13 -1.62 -5.77 13.15
CA LYS A 13 -0.84 -4.77 13.91
C LYS A 13 -1.77 -3.80 14.63
N ASN A 14 -1.32 -3.37 15.81
CA ASN A 14 -2.05 -2.41 16.62
C ASN A 14 -1.66 -0.99 16.23
N VAL A 15 -2.61 -0.20 15.77
CA VAL A 15 -2.39 1.17 15.31
C VAL A 15 -3.17 2.14 16.20
N PHE A 16 -2.43 3.01 16.86
CA PHE A 16 -3.00 4.12 17.60
C PHE A 16 -2.92 5.41 16.77
N ILE A 17 -4.05 6.11 16.64
CA ILE A 17 -4.13 7.40 15.97
C ILE A 17 -4.65 8.46 16.95
N LEU A 18 -3.82 9.43 17.30
CA LEU A 18 -4.23 10.60 18.06
C LEU A 18 -4.90 11.62 17.11
N GLY A 19 -6.16 11.93 17.36
CA GLY A 19 -6.97 12.84 16.57
C GLY A 19 -8.05 12.10 15.77
N THR A 20 -9.09 12.85 15.37
CA THR A 20 -10.22 12.33 14.61
C THR A 20 -10.66 13.25 13.46
N GLY A 21 -9.78 14.17 13.04
CA GLY A 21 -10.01 15.01 11.87
C GLY A 21 -9.73 14.27 10.55
N GLU A 22 -9.87 14.97 9.43
CA GLU A 22 -9.72 14.41 8.07
C GLU A 22 -8.41 13.60 7.88
N VAL A 23 -7.30 14.12 8.43
CA VAL A 23 -6.00 13.42 8.34
C VAL A 23 -6.06 12.09 9.09
N ALA A 24 -6.58 12.08 10.32
CA ALA A 24 -6.69 10.86 11.13
C ALA A 24 -7.62 9.83 10.47
N THR A 25 -8.79 10.27 9.99
CA THR A 25 -9.76 9.43 9.27
C THR A 25 -9.13 8.74 8.06
N ARG A 26 -8.43 9.51 7.21
CA ARG A 26 -7.76 8.95 6.02
C ARG A 26 -6.69 7.92 6.39
N ARG A 27 -5.98 8.10 7.51
CA ARG A 27 -4.98 7.14 7.99
C ARG A 27 -5.65 5.88 8.54
N ALA A 28 -6.74 6.04 9.30
CA ALA A 28 -7.50 4.92 9.85
C ALA A 28 -8.00 3.99 8.73
N HIS A 29 -8.63 4.54 7.68
CA HIS A 29 -9.05 3.73 6.52
C HIS A 29 -7.89 2.94 5.92
N ARG A 30 -6.74 3.58 5.70
CA ARG A 30 -5.57 2.91 5.11
C ARG A 30 -5.11 1.68 5.90
N PHE A 31 -5.19 1.74 7.23
CA PHE A 31 -4.79 0.63 8.09
C PHE A 31 -5.90 -0.43 8.23
N LEU A 32 -7.16 0.00 8.40
CA LEU A 32 -8.31 -0.90 8.50
C LEU A 32 -8.51 -1.72 7.22
N ASP A 33 -8.38 -1.10 6.04
CA ASP A 33 -8.52 -1.76 4.75
C ASP A 33 -7.44 -2.84 4.52
N LYS A 34 -6.40 -2.88 5.37
CA LYS A 34 -5.31 -3.87 5.38
C LYS A 34 -5.32 -4.76 6.62
N GLY A 35 -6.42 -4.79 7.39
CA GLY A 35 -6.61 -5.72 8.50
C GLY A 35 -5.89 -5.34 9.80
N ALA A 36 -5.49 -4.07 9.97
CA ALA A 36 -4.91 -3.61 11.23
C ALA A 36 -5.99 -3.33 12.29
N ASN A 37 -5.64 -3.45 13.56
CA ASN A 37 -6.49 -3.07 14.69
C ASN A 37 -6.31 -1.57 14.96
N VAL A 38 -7.34 -0.75 14.77
CA VAL A 38 -7.21 0.72 14.87
C VAL A 38 -7.97 1.28 16.06
N ILE A 39 -7.26 2.02 16.92
CA ILE A 39 -7.83 2.87 17.96
C ILE A 39 -7.57 4.34 17.62
N LEU A 40 -8.63 5.15 17.61
CA LEU A 40 -8.55 6.61 17.49
C LEU A 40 -8.88 7.28 18.82
N ALA A 41 -8.12 8.31 19.20
CA ALA A 41 -8.42 9.14 20.36
C ALA A 41 -8.86 10.56 19.98
N GLY A 42 -10.05 10.97 20.42
CA GLY A 42 -10.62 12.29 20.13
C GLY A 42 -12.10 12.39 20.47
N ASN A 43 -12.83 13.24 19.75
CA ASN A 43 -14.22 13.58 20.09
C ASN A 43 -15.25 12.66 19.42
N SER A 44 -15.03 12.34 18.15
CA SER A 44 -15.95 11.55 17.34
C SER A 44 -15.22 10.95 16.14
N ILE A 45 -15.66 9.78 15.68
CA ILE A 45 -15.28 9.22 14.38
C ILE A 45 -16.54 9.05 13.53
N ASP A 46 -16.35 8.97 12.22
CA ASP A 46 -17.36 8.67 11.23
C ASP A 46 -17.86 7.22 11.31
N ASP A 47 -19.14 7.02 10.98
CA ASP A 47 -19.82 5.72 11.04
C ASP A 47 -19.14 4.66 10.18
N GLU A 48 -18.51 5.06 9.07
CA GLU A 48 -17.78 4.14 8.20
C GLU A 48 -16.59 3.50 8.91
N LEU A 49 -15.80 4.28 9.67
CA LEU A 49 -14.69 3.75 10.45
C LEU A 49 -15.17 2.77 11.52
N THR A 50 -16.24 3.13 12.22
CA THR A 50 -16.86 2.26 13.24
C THR A 50 -17.31 0.93 12.62
N LYS A 51 -17.96 0.97 11.46
CA LYS A 51 -18.38 -0.25 10.72
C LYS A 51 -17.21 -1.10 10.26
N LYS A 52 -16.07 -0.47 9.95
CA LYS A 52 -14.81 -1.16 9.61
C LYS A 52 -14.06 -1.69 10.83
N GLY A 53 -14.54 -1.43 12.06
CA GLY A 53 -13.97 -1.96 13.30
C GLY A 53 -13.01 -1.00 14.02
N ALA A 54 -12.94 0.27 13.64
CA ALA A 54 -12.19 1.25 14.43
C ALA A 54 -12.86 1.53 15.78
N ILE A 55 -12.05 1.67 16.82
CA ILE A 55 -12.51 1.97 18.17
C ILE A 55 -12.19 3.44 18.48
N LEU A 56 -13.20 4.19 18.93
CA LEU A 56 -13.02 5.53 19.48
C LEU A 56 -12.78 5.45 20.99
N THR A 57 -11.75 6.15 21.47
CA THR A 57 -11.49 6.33 22.90
C THR A 57 -11.42 7.82 23.26
N PRO A 58 -11.84 8.21 24.49
CA PRO A 58 -11.56 9.53 25.03
C PRO A 58 -10.05 9.79 25.13
N LEU A 59 -9.68 11.06 25.32
CA LEU A 59 -8.30 11.49 25.64
C LEU A 59 -7.90 11.11 27.09
N LYS A 60 -8.00 9.83 27.41
CA LYS A 60 -7.66 9.23 28.72
C LYS A 60 -6.89 7.93 28.49
N ASN A 61 -6.07 7.54 29.47
CA ASN A 61 -5.26 6.32 29.44
C ASN A 61 -4.39 6.18 28.18
N LEU A 62 -3.96 7.31 27.60
CA LEU A 62 -3.22 7.33 26.34
C LEU A 62 -1.89 6.57 26.44
N ASP A 63 -1.25 6.56 27.60
CA ASP A 63 -0.04 5.78 27.88
C ASP A 63 -0.24 4.28 27.68
N GLU A 64 -1.38 3.73 28.10
CA GLU A 64 -1.71 2.31 27.95
C GLU A 64 -1.97 1.97 26.48
N ILE A 65 -2.65 2.86 25.77
CA ILE A 65 -2.95 2.71 24.34
C ILE A 65 -1.65 2.79 23.52
N VAL A 66 -0.77 3.74 23.84
CA VAL A 66 0.56 3.81 23.23
C VAL A 66 1.30 2.50 23.50
N LYS A 67 1.35 2.02 24.73
CA LYS A 67 2.00 0.73 25.07
C LYS A 67 1.46 -0.43 24.24
N TRP A 68 0.14 -0.52 24.05
CA TRP A 68 -0.55 -1.53 23.23
C TRP A 68 -0.21 -1.45 21.72
N SER A 69 0.07 -0.25 21.20
CA SER A 69 0.26 -0.04 19.76
C SER A 69 1.64 -0.48 19.23
N ASP A 70 1.70 -0.97 18.00
CA ASP A 70 2.93 -1.13 17.22
C ASP A 70 3.27 0.15 16.45
N ILE A 71 2.23 0.85 15.97
CA ILE A 71 2.31 2.06 15.15
C ILE A 71 1.51 3.17 15.84
N VAL A 72 2.12 4.35 15.95
CA VAL A 72 1.52 5.55 16.51
C VAL A 72 1.47 6.64 15.44
N VAL A 73 0.30 7.22 15.23
CA VAL A 73 0.09 8.35 14.33
C VAL A 73 -0.43 9.54 15.12
N THR A 74 0.24 10.69 15.04
CA THR A 74 -0.29 11.94 15.61
C THR A 74 -0.85 12.83 14.52
N ALA A 75 -2.14 13.11 14.59
CA ALA A 75 -2.89 13.91 13.63
C ALA A 75 -3.94 14.79 14.34
N SER A 76 -3.58 15.34 15.50
CA SER A 76 -4.39 16.28 16.30
C SER A 76 -3.91 17.72 16.12
N GLY A 77 -4.80 18.68 16.33
CA GLY A 77 -4.45 20.11 16.41
C GLY A 77 -3.78 20.52 17.72
N ASP A 78 -3.81 19.64 18.73
CA ASP A 78 -3.12 19.86 20.01
C ASP A 78 -1.64 19.49 19.88
N ALA A 79 -0.80 20.51 19.72
CA ALA A 79 0.63 20.33 19.52
C ALA A 79 1.32 19.76 20.77
N GLU A 80 0.92 20.18 21.97
CA GLU A 80 1.52 19.71 23.23
C GLU A 80 1.23 18.23 23.43
N LEU A 81 -0.01 17.82 23.18
CA LEU A 81 -0.40 16.42 23.25
C LEU A 81 0.31 15.57 22.18
N CYS A 82 0.50 16.09 20.96
CA CYS A 82 1.29 15.41 19.93
C CYS A 82 2.76 15.20 20.37
N GLU A 83 3.38 16.18 21.01
CA GLU A 83 4.75 16.04 21.55
C GLU A 83 4.78 15.03 22.70
N TYR A 84 3.80 15.07 23.60
CA TYR A 84 3.68 14.12 24.69
C TYR A 84 3.60 12.69 24.16
N ILE A 85 2.64 12.40 23.27
CA ILE A 85 2.48 11.07 22.67
C ILE A 85 3.74 10.61 21.95
N ALA A 86 4.40 11.50 21.20
CA ALA A 86 5.66 11.16 20.55
C ALA A 86 6.76 10.77 21.56
N SER A 87 6.86 11.50 22.68
CA SER A 87 7.87 11.24 23.72
C SER A 87 7.71 9.87 24.39
N ILE A 88 6.46 9.42 24.60
CA ILE A 88 6.15 8.13 25.25
C ILE A 88 6.09 6.95 24.27
N SER A 89 6.21 7.21 22.96
CA SER A 89 6.14 6.19 21.90
C SER A 89 7.51 5.58 21.55
N LYS A 90 8.50 5.71 22.43
CA LYS A 90 9.87 5.23 22.20
C LYS A 90 9.89 3.74 21.83
N GLY A 91 10.61 3.40 20.76
CA GLY A 91 10.72 2.03 20.24
C GLY A 91 9.57 1.58 19.33
N LYS A 92 8.59 2.44 19.06
CA LYS A 92 7.47 2.18 18.14
C LYS A 92 7.69 2.86 16.80
N LEU A 93 6.88 2.51 15.80
CA LEU A 93 6.82 3.27 14.56
C LEU A 93 5.93 4.49 14.76
N ILE A 94 6.49 5.69 14.61
CA ILE A 94 5.79 6.95 14.90
C ILE A 94 5.70 7.77 13.61
N ASN A 95 4.47 8.06 13.19
CA ASN A 95 4.19 9.06 12.17
C ASN A 95 3.66 10.35 12.81
N ARG A 96 4.42 11.44 12.68
CA ARG A 96 4.00 12.79 13.05
C ARG A 96 3.46 13.50 11.81
N ALA A 97 2.15 13.70 11.72
CA ALA A 97 1.56 14.36 10.56
C ALA A 97 1.89 15.87 10.50
N ASP A 98 2.07 16.49 11.67
CA ASP A 98 2.40 17.90 11.86
C ASP A 98 3.90 18.19 11.69
N LYS A 99 4.75 17.30 12.22
CA LYS A 99 6.21 17.45 12.30
C LYS A 99 6.91 16.16 11.86
N PRO A 100 6.95 15.85 10.56
CA PRO A 100 7.50 14.59 10.04
C PRO A 100 8.91 14.25 10.54
N GLU A 101 9.74 15.25 10.82
CA GLU A 101 11.09 15.14 11.36
C GLU A 101 11.15 14.61 12.80
N LYS A 102 10.03 14.65 13.53
CA LYS A 102 9.87 14.10 14.89
C LYS A 102 9.28 12.69 14.90
N GLY A 103 9.04 12.10 13.73
CA GLY A 103 8.68 10.70 13.57
C GLY A 103 9.84 9.87 13.02
N ASN A 104 9.63 8.56 12.89
CA ASN A 104 10.57 7.64 12.23
C ASN A 104 9.96 6.94 11.01
N ILE A 105 8.68 7.20 10.71
CA ILE A 105 8.01 6.74 9.49
C ILE A 105 7.24 7.87 8.82
N ILE A 106 7.17 7.80 7.50
CA ILE A 106 6.34 8.67 6.68
C ILE A 106 5.22 7.83 6.09
N ILE A 107 3.98 8.32 6.22
CA ILE A 107 2.84 7.75 5.52
C ILE A 107 2.52 8.68 4.33
N PRO A 108 3.04 8.41 3.12
CA PRO A 108 2.85 9.29 1.96
C PRO A 108 1.41 9.28 1.44
N THR A 109 1.14 10.13 0.45
CA THR A 109 -0.03 9.92 -0.41
C THR A 109 0.20 8.64 -1.21
N SER A 110 -0.81 7.80 -1.28
CA SER A 110 -0.77 6.56 -2.05
C SER A 110 -2.10 6.28 -2.70
N PHE A 111 -2.07 5.41 -3.70
CA PHE A 111 -3.26 4.89 -4.34
C PHE A 111 -3.03 3.44 -4.76
N PHE A 112 -4.14 2.75 -4.95
CA PHE A 112 -4.19 1.34 -5.31
C PHE A 112 -5.12 1.18 -6.50
N ILE A 113 -4.66 0.49 -7.55
CA ILE A 113 -5.45 0.16 -8.75
C ILE A 113 -5.21 -1.31 -9.03
N ASP A 114 -6.21 -2.15 -8.73
CA ASP A 114 -6.08 -3.60 -8.79
C ASP A 114 -4.74 -4.05 -8.16
N ASN A 115 -3.83 -4.71 -8.87
CA ASN A 115 -2.58 -5.22 -8.26
C ASN A 115 -1.43 -4.21 -8.13
N ILE A 116 -1.70 -2.90 -8.30
CA ILE A 116 -0.67 -1.85 -8.29
C ILE A 116 -0.86 -0.92 -7.10
N GLU A 117 0.10 -0.90 -6.17
CA GLU A 117 0.18 0.11 -5.11
C GLU A 117 1.32 1.10 -5.35
N ILE A 118 1.01 2.39 -5.37
CA ILE A 118 2.00 3.46 -5.58
C ILE A 118 1.93 4.44 -4.42
N SER A 119 3.09 4.71 -3.84
CA SER A 119 3.29 5.70 -2.79
C SER A 119 4.22 6.81 -3.28
N ILE A 120 3.83 8.08 -3.10
CA ILE A 120 4.58 9.23 -3.61
C ILE A 120 5.01 10.11 -2.44
N TYR A 121 6.32 10.25 -2.28
CA TYR A 121 6.94 11.11 -1.27
C TYR A 121 7.87 12.12 -1.92
N THR A 122 7.55 13.41 -1.79
CA THR A 122 8.32 14.53 -2.34
C THR A 122 9.35 15.07 -1.34
N ASN A 123 9.87 14.20 -0.47
CA ASN A 123 10.72 14.58 0.66
C ASN A 123 10.14 15.70 1.55
N GLY A 124 8.81 15.72 1.67
CA GLY A 124 8.07 16.75 2.41
C GLY A 124 7.99 18.13 1.74
N GLN A 125 8.60 18.33 0.57
CA GLN A 125 8.73 19.67 -0.03
C GLN A 125 7.42 20.20 -0.64
N SER A 126 6.60 19.32 -1.23
CA SER A 126 5.35 19.75 -1.86
C SER A 126 4.28 18.66 -1.80
N PRO A 127 3.36 18.73 -0.81
CA PRO A 127 2.17 17.88 -0.77
C PRO A 127 1.25 18.09 -1.98
N LEU A 128 1.18 19.33 -2.49
CA LEU A 128 0.40 19.65 -3.69
C LEU A 128 0.94 18.91 -4.91
N MET A 129 2.26 18.98 -5.14
CA MET A 129 2.88 18.28 -6.27
C MET A 129 2.75 16.76 -6.13
N ALA A 130 2.82 16.21 -4.91
CA ALA A 130 2.57 14.78 -4.68
C ALA A 130 1.14 14.35 -5.10
N ARG A 131 0.13 15.21 -4.88
CA ARG A 131 -1.25 14.98 -5.33
C ARG A 131 -1.38 15.06 -6.85
N GLU A 132 -0.70 16.02 -7.48
CA GLU A 132 -0.71 16.14 -8.95
C GLU A 132 0.01 14.97 -9.63
N LEU A 133 1.16 14.53 -9.11
CA LEU A 133 1.85 13.33 -9.59
C LEU A 133 0.98 12.08 -9.43
N ARG A 134 0.27 11.95 -8.31
CA ARG A 134 -0.68 10.86 -8.10
C ARG A 134 -1.70 10.79 -9.24
N LYS A 135 -2.35 11.91 -9.58
CA LYS A 135 -3.34 11.95 -10.67
C LYS A 135 -2.72 11.56 -12.01
N LYS A 136 -1.54 12.10 -12.32
CA LYS A 136 -0.83 11.81 -13.58
C LYS A 136 -0.43 10.34 -13.71
N ILE A 137 0.12 9.75 -12.66
CA ILE A 137 0.51 8.33 -12.67
C ILE A 137 -0.73 7.45 -12.74
N GLN A 138 -1.79 7.80 -12.00
CA GLN A 138 -3.05 7.07 -12.07
C GLN A 138 -3.67 7.10 -13.47
N SER A 139 -3.56 8.20 -14.22
CA SER A 139 -4.15 8.30 -15.57
C SER A 139 -3.39 7.55 -16.67
N ILE A 140 -2.13 7.15 -16.43
CA ILE A 140 -1.34 6.41 -17.42
C ILE A 140 -1.41 4.89 -17.24
N ILE A 141 -1.90 4.41 -16.10
CA ILE A 141 -2.10 2.97 -15.85
C ILE A 141 -3.35 2.53 -16.60
N THR A 142 -3.20 1.58 -17.50
CA THR A 142 -4.25 1.09 -18.39
C THR A 142 -4.78 -0.27 -17.95
N GLU A 143 -5.96 -0.67 -18.47
CA GLU A 143 -6.48 -2.03 -18.28
C GLU A 143 -5.52 -3.09 -18.86
N GLU A 144 -4.85 -2.77 -19.98
CA GLU A 144 -3.83 -3.61 -20.61
C GLU A 144 -2.68 -3.91 -19.63
N ASP A 145 -2.18 -2.89 -18.90
CA ASP A 145 -1.14 -3.08 -17.88
C ASP A 145 -1.59 -4.04 -16.77
N LEU A 146 -2.86 -3.95 -16.34
CA LEU A 146 -3.42 -4.81 -15.30
C LEU A 146 -3.57 -6.26 -15.77
N LEU A 147 -3.99 -6.46 -17.02
CA LEU A 147 -4.09 -7.77 -17.64
C LEU A 147 -2.72 -8.41 -17.86
N GLU A 148 -1.73 -7.62 -18.30
CA GLU A 148 -0.35 -8.09 -18.46
C GLU A 148 0.23 -8.57 -17.12
N ILE A 149 0.02 -7.84 -16.03
CA ILE A 149 0.43 -8.28 -14.68
C ILE A 149 -0.18 -9.64 -14.33
N LYS A 150 -1.49 -9.84 -14.59
CA LYS A 150 -2.17 -11.11 -14.33
C LYS A 150 -1.65 -12.24 -15.21
N LEU A 151 -1.35 -11.95 -16.49
CA LEU A 151 -0.80 -12.93 -17.42
C LEU A 151 0.62 -13.34 -17.02
N GLN A 152 1.46 -12.39 -16.62
CA GLN A 152 2.82 -12.64 -16.14
C GLN A 152 2.85 -13.50 -14.87
N ASP A 153 1.92 -13.25 -13.94
CA ASP A 153 1.79 -14.09 -12.74
C ASP A 153 1.35 -15.52 -13.08
N TYR A 154 0.37 -15.66 -13.98
CA TYR A 154 -0.05 -16.96 -14.51
C TYR A 154 1.11 -17.71 -15.18
N ALA A 155 1.80 -17.06 -16.13
CA ALA A 155 2.94 -17.63 -16.83
C ALA A 155 4.04 -18.05 -15.86
N ARG A 156 4.36 -17.22 -14.87
CA ARG A 156 5.37 -17.53 -13.85
C ARG A 156 4.99 -18.78 -13.05
N THR A 157 3.73 -18.93 -12.68
CA THR A 157 3.24 -20.10 -11.93
C THR A 157 3.33 -21.35 -12.79
N PHE A 158 2.85 -21.29 -14.03
CA PHE A 158 2.90 -22.41 -14.97
C PHE A 158 4.35 -22.84 -15.30
N LEU A 159 5.25 -21.87 -15.52
CA LEU A 159 6.67 -22.14 -15.76
C LEU A 159 7.37 -22.81 -14.56
N LYS A 160 6.97 -22.49 -13.32
CA LYS A 160 7.55 -23.12 -12.13
C LYS A 160 7.25 -24.62 -12.03
N GLU A 161 6.14 -25.07 -12.62
CA GLU A 161 5.77 -26.50 -12.65
C GLU A 161 6.52 -27.30 -13.72
N LYS A 162 7.13 -26.62 -14.70
CA LYS A 162 7.77 -27.23 -15.88
C LYS A 162 9.28 -27.04 -15.92
N ILE A 163 9.78 -25.94 -15.37
CA ILE A 163 11.16 -25.51 -15.49
C ILE A 163 11.70 -25.15 -14.10
N ASP A 164 12.72 -25.87 -13.65
CA ASP A 164 13.38 -25.59 -12.38
C ASP A 164 14.31 -24.36 -12.47
N ASP A 165 15.00 -24.19 -13.60
CA ASP A 165 15.99 -23.13 -13.80
C ASP A 165 15.35 -21.73 -13.86
N GLN A 166 15.74 -20.88 -12.91
CA GLN A 166 15.20 -19.52 -12.78
C GLN A 166 15.60 -18.58 -13.93
N LYS A 167 16.77 -18.76 -14.54
CA LYS A 167 17.22 -17.93 -15.68
C LYS A 167 16.39 -18.23 -16.91
N ILE A 168 16.16 -19.52 -17.20
CA ILE A 168 15.32 -19.95 -18.32
C ILE A 168 13.90 -19.41 -18.14
N ARG A 169 13.29 -19.56 -16.95
CA ARG A 169 11.96 -18.98 -16.67
C ARG A 169 11.90 -17.47 -16.91
N LYS A 170 12.97 -16.74 -16.56
CA LYS A 170 13.04 -15.30 -16.78
C LYS A 170 13.05 -14.95 -18.27
N GLU A 171 13.74 -15.72 -19.10
CA GLU A 171 13.75 -15.54 -20.56
C GLU A 171 12.35 -15.74 -21.17
N TYR A 172 11.64 -16.79 -20.77
CA TYR A 172 10.24 -16.99 -21.20
C TYR A 172 9.34 -15.81 -20.83
N LEU A 173 9.42 -15.32 -19.59
CA LEU A 173 8.60 -14.19 -19.15
C LEU A 173 8.86 -12.92 -19.99
N TYR A 174 10.12 -12.65 -20.37
CA TYR A 174 10.43 -11.56 -21.30
C TYR A 174 9.91 -11.80 -22.71
N ASN A 175 9.99 -13.03 -23.21
CA ASN A 175 9.46 -13.38 -24.53
C ASN A 175 7.94 -13.23 -24.57
N ILE A 176 7.25 -13.65 -23.51
CA ILE A 176 5.80 -13.49 -23.34
C ILE A 176 5.43 -12.00 -23.29
N LEU A 177 6.12 -11.21 -22.46
CA LEU A 177 5.88 -9.77 -22.30
C LEU A 177 6.03 -9.01 -23.63
N ASN A 178 6.95 -9.45 -24.49
CA ASN A 178 7.25 -8.80 -25.75
C ASN A 178 6.55 -9.44 -26.96
N ASN A 179 5.70 -10.44 -26.76
CA ASN A 179 5.01 -11.11 -27.86
C ASN A 179 3.86 -10.23 -28.39
N GLU A 180 3.97 -9.81 -29.65
CA GLU A 180 3.01 -8.89 -30.28
C GLU A 180 1.59 -9.47 -30.39
N LYS A 181 1.44 -10.79 -30.53
CA LYS A 181 0.13 -11.45 -30.57
C LYS A 181 -0.51 -11.47 -29.19
N ILE A 182 0.27 -11.71 -28.13
CA ILE A 182 -0.19 -11.61 -26.74
C ILE A 182 -0.64 -10.18 -26.44
N LYS A 183 0.19 -9.18 -26.72
CA LYS A 183 -0.18 -7.77 -26.55
C LYS A 183 -1.47 -7.42 -27.30
N GLY A 184 -1.59 -7.91 -28.54
CA GLY A 184 -2.82 -7.76 -29.33
C GLY A 184 -4.04 -8.33 -28.62
N TYR A 185 -3.94 -9.53 -28.05
CA TYR A 185 -5.03 -10.13 -27.27
C TYR A 185 -5.36 -9.32 -26.02
N LEU A 186 -4.36 -8.87 -25.26
CA LEU A 186 -4.60 -8.07 -24.05
C LEU A 186 -5.27 -6.73 -24.36
N LYS A 187 -4.84 -6.06 -25.43
CA LYS A 187 -5.45 -4.82 -25.92
C LYS A 187 -6.92 -5.00 -26.35
N GLU A 188 -7.27 -6.19 -26.84
CA GLU A 188 -8.64 -6.58 -27.19
C GLU A 188 -9.43 -7.20 -26.02
N ASN A 189 -8.88 -7.21 -24.80
CA ASN A 189 -9.46 -7.84 -23.61
C ASN A 189 -9.70 -9.37 -23.76
N LYS A 190 -8.93 -10.04 -24.62
CA LYS A 190 -8.95 -11.49 -24.92
C LYS A 190 -7.99 -12.27 -24.02
N PHE A 191 -8.24 -12.21 -22.72
CA PHE A 191 -7.32 -12.78 -21.72
C PHE A 191 -7.20 -14.31 -21.78
N ILE A 192 -8.26 -15.02 -22.20
CA ILE A 192 -8.25 -16.48 -22.31
C ILE A 192 -7.35 -16.90 -23.47
N GLU A 193 -7.48 -16.27 -24.63
CA GLU A 193 -6.66 -16.53 -25.81
C GLU A 193 -5.18 -16.20 -25.57
N ALA A 194 -4.90 -15.14 -24.81
CA ALA A 194 -3.54 -14.83 -24.36
C ALA A 194 -2.95 -15.95 -23.49
N LYS A 195 -3.74 -16.50 -22.55
CA LYS A 195 -3.31 -17.65 -21.72
C LYS A 195 -3.05 -18.90 -22.54
N GLU A 196 -3.96 -19.24 -23.45
CA GLU A 196 -3.79 -20.39 -24.34
C GLU A 196 -2.51 -20.28 -25.15
N LEU A 197 -2.22 -19.09 -25.71
CA LEU A 197 -0.98 -18.84 -26.45
C LEU A 197 0.27 -18.93 -25.56
N VAL A 198 0.22 -18.44 -24.31
CA VAL A 198 1.31 -18.63 -23.34
C VAL A 198 1.59 -20.12 -23.12
N GLU A 199 0.55 -20.92 -22.91
CA GLU A 199 0.72 -22.35 -22.73
C GLU A 199 1.27 -23.04 -23.97
N GLU A 200 0.83 -22.65 -25.17
CA GLU A 200 1.35 -23.17 -26.44
C GLU A 200 2.85 -22.88 -26.59
N ILE A 201 3.27 -21.63 -26.37
CA ILE A 201 4.68 -21.20 -26.44
C ILE A 201 5.54 -22.00 -25.46
N ILE A 202 5.03 -22.22 -24.25
CA ILE A 202 5.78 -22.97 -23.25
C ILE A 202 5.83 -24.45 -23.64
N LYS A 203 4.71 -25.06 -24.04
CA LYS A 203 4.66 -26.50 -24.41
C LYS A 203 5.47 -26.83 -25.66
N SER A 204 5.55 -25.92 -26.64
CA SER A 204 6.26 -26.16 -27.91
C SER A 204 7.76 -26.34 -27.76
N ASP A 205 8.36 -25.79 -26.69
CA ASP A 205 9.80 -25.91 -26.44
C ASP A 205 10.17 -27.13 -25.57
N PHE A 206 9.16 -27.85 -25.03
CA PHE A 206 9.35 -29.07 -24.23
C PHE A 206 8.87 -30.36 -24.91
N ASN A 207 8.43 -30.28 -26.17
CA ASN A 207 8.14 -31.43 -27.03
C ASN A 207 9.19 -31.56 -28.12
#